data_AF-A0A7C5MI88-F1
#
_entry.id   AF-A0A7C5MI88-F1
#
_cell.length_a   1.000
_cell.length_b   1.000
_cell.length_c   1.000
_cell.angle_alpha   90.00
_cell.angle_beta   90.00
_cell.angle_gamma   90.00
#
_symmetry.space_group_name_H-M   'P 1'
#
loop_
_entity.id
_entity.type
_entity.pdbx_description
1 polymer ?
#
loop_
_entity_poly.entity_id
_entity_poly.type
_entity_poly.pdbx_seq_one_letter_code
_entity_poly.pdbx_strand_id
1 'polypeptide(L)'
;MPPRTSLNRPVPYTAEYVELVIVQQEGVLKGRYRGRYYVPDRPISPEVAFYFEGAAGGQEAVLPWSGAGGAKGEVRLKLVSADRLQIDWFATELGSKLGLASGNSLLTRRRSD
;
A
#
# COMPACT_ATOMS: atom_id res chain seq x y z
N MET A 1 -21.72 -12.48 -37.47
CA MET A 1 -20.78 -12.60 -36.33
C MET A 1 -21.21 -11.63 -35.26
N PRO A 2 -21.44 -12.03 -34.00
CA PRO A 2 -21.54 -11.07 -32.92
C PRO A 2 -20.14 -10.47 -32.65
N PRO A 3 -20.04 -9.19 -32.24
CA PRO A 3 -18.76 -8.61 -31.86
C PRO A 3 -18.23 -9.33 -30.62
N ARG A 4 -16.95 -9.72 -30.67
CA ARG A 4 -16.24 -10.30 -29.54
C ARG A 4 -16.26 -9.27 -28.39
N THR A 5 -16.87 -9.68 -27.29
CA THR A 5 -16.87 -9.00 -25.99
C THR A 5 -15.52 -8.34 -25.73
N SER A 6 -15.50 -7.03 -25.47
CA SER A 6 -14.30 -6.33 -25.00
C SER A 6 -13.76 -7.08 -23.79
N LEU A 7 -12.55 -7.63 -23.89
CA LEU A 7 -11.83 -8.16 -22.74
C LEU A 7 -11.73 -7.02 -21.73
N ASN A 8 -12.36 -7.18 -20.57
CA ASN A 8 -12.38 -6.20 -19.48
C ASN A 8 -10.94 -6.09 -18.92
N ARG A 9 -10.09 -5.30 -19.58
CA ARG A 9 -8.69 -5.12 -19.18
C ARG A 9 -8.68 -4.28 -17.89
N PRO A 10 -7.92 -4.68 -16.86
CA PRO A 10 -7.83 -3.88 -15.64
C PRO A 10 -7.33 -2.47 -15.97
N VAL A 11 -7.80 -1.49 -15.21
CA VAL A 11 -7.30 -0.11 -15.32
C VAL A 11 -5.82 -0.11 -14.89
N PRO A 12 -4.90 0.43 -15.70
CA PRO A 12 -3.48 0.54 -15.32
C PRO A 12 -3.31 1.11 -13.91
N TYR A 13 -2.34 0.57 -13.18
CA TYR A 13 -1.96 0.97 -11.82
C TYR A 13 -3.06 0.79 -10.76
N THR A 14 -4.09 0.00 -11.06
CA THR A 14 -5.05 -0.47 -10.04
C THR A 14 -4.44 -1.59 -9.22
N ALA A 15 -4.72 -1.61 -7.91
CA ALA A 15 -4.32 -2.70 -7.05
C ALA A 15 -5.16 -3.96 -7.35
N GLU A 16 -4.48 -5.06 -7.63
CA GLU A 16 -5.06 -6.40 -7.74
C GLU A 16 -5.26 -7.02 -6.36
N TYR A 17 -4.36 -6.70 -5.43
CA TYR A 17 -4.37 -7.18 -4.05
C TYR A 17 -3.71 -6.13 -3.15
N VAL A 18 -4.28 -5.93 -1.95
CA VAL A 18 -3.67 -5.15 -0.87
C VAL A 18 -3.92 -5.82 0.47
N GLU A 19 -2.86 -5.96 1.27
CA GLU A 19 -2.90 -6.36 2.67
C GLU A 19 -2.13 -5.34 3.50
N LEU A 20 -2.72 -5.02 4.65
CA LEU A 20 -2.10 -4.19 5.67
C LEU A 20 -2.30 -4.87 7.01
N VAL A 21 -1.20 -5.10 7.71
CA VAL A 21 -1.21 -5.59 9.09
C VAL A 21 -0.63 -4.50 9.97
N ILE A 22 -1.35 -4.13 11.03
CA ILE A 22 -0.93 -3.12 12.01
C ILE A 22 -1.06 -3.72 13.40
N VAL A 23 -0.04 -3.50 14.22
CA VAL A 23 -0.03 -3.79 15.65
C VAL A 23 0.31 -2.49 16.38
N GLN A 24 -0.40 -2.21 17.46
CA GLN A 24 -0.09 -1.10 18.36
C GLN A 24 0.33 -1.65 19.72
N GLN A 25 1.50 -1.24 20.21
CA GLN A 25 2.02 -1.57 21.54
C GLN A 25 2.64 -0.32 22.14
N GLU A 26 2.24 0.04 23.37
CA GLU A 26 2.82 1.17 24.12
C GLU A 26 2.85 2.51 23.35
N GLY A 27 1.82 2.77 22.53
CA GLY A 27 1.74 4.00 21.72
C GLY A 27 2.58 3.97 20.43
N VAL A 28 3.28 2.87 20.14
CA VAL A 28 4.02 2.66 18.89
C VAL A 28 3.19 1.81 17.94
N LEU A 29 3.03 2.28 16.70
CA LEU A 29 2.49 1.52 15.59
C LEU A 29 3.63 0.79 14.88
N LYS A 30 3.44 -0.49 14.63
CA LYS A 30 4.25 -1.29 13.72
C LYS A 30 3.34 -1.88 12.66
N GLY A 31 3.75 -1.83 11.40
CA GLY A 31 2.95 -2.42 10.36
C GLY A 31 3.72 -2.86 9.14
N ARG A 32 3.03 -3.67 8.35
CA ARG A 32 3.52 -4.21 7.08
C ARG A 32 2.45 -4.00 6.02
N TYR A 33 2.87 -3.42 4.90
CA TYR A 33 2.06 -3.29 3.71
C TYR A 33 2.53 -4.27 2.65
N ARG A 34 1.59 -4.91 1.97
CA ARG A 34 1.83 -5.70 0.75
C ARG A 34 0.76 -5.34 -0.27
N GLY A 35 1.18 -4.95 -1.46
CA GLY A 35 0.30 -4.64 -2.56
C GLY A 35 0.84 -5.24 -3.85
N ARG A 36 -0.07 -5.65 -4.73
CA ARG A 36 0.25 -6.01 -6.10
C ARG A 36 -0.61 -5.18 -7.03
N TYR A 37 0.02 -4.56 -8.02
CA TYR A 37 -0.62 -3.62 -8.93
C TYR A 37 -0.52 -4.07 -10.37
N TYR A 38 -1.54 -3.76 -11.16
CA TYR A 38 -1.53 -4.01 -12.60
C TYR A 38 -0.67 -2.97 -13.32
N VAL A 39 0.54 -3.35 -13.76
CA VAL A 39 1.48 -2.47 -14.47
C VAL A 39 1.72 -2.98 -15.90
N PRO A 40 0.95 -2.50 -16.90
CA PRO A 40 1.00 -3.06 -18.26
C PRO A 40 2.08 -2.47 -19.17
N ASP A 41 2.66 -1.34 -18.80
CA ASP A 41 3.38 -0.44 -19.71
C ASP A 41 4.82 -0.12 -19.26
N ARG A 42 5.28 -0.65 -18.13
CA ARG A 42 6.61 -0.36 -17.58
C ARG A 42 7.34 -1.62 -17.10
N PRO A 43 8.67 -1.72 -17.31
CA PRO A 43 9.48 -2.83 -16.81
C PRO A 43 9.86 -2.62 -15.34
N ILE A 44 8.86 -2.45 -14.47
CA ILE A 44 9.03 -2.29 -13.02
C ILE A 44 8.32 -3.41 -12.27
N SER A 45 8.71 -3.64 -11.00
CA SER A 45 8.02 -4.59 -10.14
C SER A 45 6.56 -4.17 -9.90
N PRO A 46 5.57 -5.05 -10.14
CA PRO A 46 4.18 -4.79 -9.75
C PRO A 46 3.95 -4.98 -8.24
N GLU A 47 4.87 -5.66 -7.57
CA GLU A 47 4.84 -5.93 -6.14
C GLU A 47 5.40 -4.74 -5.36
N VAL A 48 4.65 -4.29 -4.36
CA VAL A 48 5.05 -3.28 -3.37
C VAL A 48 4.99 -3.93 -1.99
N ALA A 49 6.10 -3.87 -1.26
CA ALA A 49 6.15 -4.37 0.11
C ALA A 49 7.07 -3.50 0.96
N PHE A 50 6.59 -3.08 2.12
CA PHE A 50 7.35 -2.28 3.07
C PHE A 50 6.87 -2.48 4.51
N TYR A 51 7.73 -2.11 5.45
CA TYR A 51 7.47 -2.06 6.88
C TYR A 51 7.54 -0.62 7.35
N PHE A 52 6.71 -0.26 8.33
CA PHE A 52 6.73 1.05 8.96
C PHE A 52 6.63 0.92 10.48
N GLU A 53 7.24 1.87 11.17
CA GLU A 53 7.21 1.95 12.63
C GLU A 53 7.26 3.42 13.08
N GLY A 54 6.51 3.75 14.13
CA GLY A 54 6.60 5.05 14.80
C GLY A 54 5.41 5.34 15.70
N ALA A 55 5.32 6.57 16.20
CA ALA A 55 4.29 6.95 17.16
C ALA A 55 2.88 6.91 16.57
N ALA A 56 1.92 6.39 17.33
CA ALA A 56 0.50 6.44 16.97
C ALA A 56 -0.02 7.88 17.08
N GLY A 57 -0.64 8.40 16.01
CA GLY A 57 -1.14 9.78 15.94
C GLY A 57 -2.66 9.94 16.13
N GLY A 58 -3.30 9.06 16.91
CA GLY A 58 -4.75 9.10 17.08
C GLY A 58 -5.49 8.73 15.78
N GLN A 59 -6.08 9.71 15.09
CA GLN A 59 -6.82 9.49 13.83
C GLN A 59 -5.93 9.50 12.58
N GLU A 60 -4.74 10.10 12.64
CA GLU A 60 -3.82 10.18 11.50
C GLU A 60 -2.38 9.97 11.99
N ALA A 61 -1.58 9.19 11.27
CA ALA A 61 -0.17 8.99 11.54
C ALA A 61 0.64 9.09 10.25
N VAL A 62 1.75 9.83 10.28
CA VAL A 62 2.75 9.84 9.20
C VAL A 62 3.99 9.17 9.74
N LEU A 63 4.38 8.08 9.11
CA LEU A 63 5.42 7.17 9.60
C LEU A 63 6.47 6.94 8.51
N PRO A 64 7.75 6.84 8.86
CA PRO A 64 8.76 6.37 7.91
C PRO A 64 8.49 4.90 7.58
N TRP A 65 8.69 4.53 6.32
CA TRP A 65 8.71 3.13 5.90
C TRP A 65 10.03 2.74 5.26
N SER A 66 10.34 1.44 5.33
CA SER A 66 11.49 0.80 4.70
C SER A 66 11.04 -0.42 3.90
N GLY A 67 11.58 -0.57 2.69
CA GLY A 67 11.21 -1.60 1.72
C GLY A 67 12.41 -2.36 1.18
N ALA A 68 12.15 -3.23 0.20
CA ALA A 68 13.19 -4.05 -0.42
C ALA A 68 14.27 -3.21 -1.12
N GLY A 69 15.52 -3.71 -1.12
CA GLY A 69 16.64 -3.08 -1.81
C GLY A 69 17.05 -1.72 -1.23
N GLY A 70 16.66 -1.41 0.01
CA GLY A 70 17.00 -0.15 0.67
C GLY A 70 16.04 1.00 0.38
N ALA A 71 14.92 0.75 -0.31
CA ALA A 71 13.91 1.77 -0.57
C ALA A 71 13.34 2.32 0.75
N LYS A 72 13.08 3.62 0.80
CA LYS A 72 12.47 4.29 1.96
C LYS A 72 11.46 5.33 1.51
N GLY A 73 10.62 5.74 2.44
CA GLY A 73 9.66 6.80 2.21
C GLY A 73 8.78 7.09 3.40
N GLU A 74 7.64 7.70 3.13
CA GLU A 74 6.63 8.00 4.14
C GLU A 74 5.32 7.31 3.81
N VAL A 75 4.64 6.87 4.87
CA VAL A 75 3.29 6.33 4.82
C VAL A 75 2.41 7.15 5.73
N ARG A 76 1.30 7.62 5.18
CA ARG A 76 0.22 8.25 5.91
C ARG A 76 -0.89 7.23 6.11
N LEU A 77 -1.30 7.08 7.37
CA LEU A 77 -2.44 6.27 7.77
C LEU A 77 -3.50 7.20 8.31
N LYS A 78 -4.73 7.09 7.80
CA LYS A 78 -5.87 7.88 8.29
C LYS A 78 -7.06 6.97 8.59
N LEU A 79 -7.53 7.00 9.83
CA LEU A 79 -8.80 6.37 10.20
C LEU A 79 -9.94 7.19 9.63
N VAL A 80 -10.64 6.62 8.64
CA VAL A 80 -11.83 7.23 8.02
C VAL A 80 -13.07 6.89 8.87
N SER A 81 -13.10 5.70 9.44
CA SER A 81 -14.06 5.26 10.46
C SER A 81 -13.42 4.13 11.29
N ALA A 82 -14.13 3.58 12.28
CA ALA A 82 -13.63 2.49 13.11
C ALA A 82 -13.11 1.26 12.30
N ASP A 83 -13.72 1.03 11.13
CA ASP A 83 -13.47 -0.13 10.29
C ASP A 83 -12.82 0.23 8.95
N ARG A 84 -12.56 1.51 8.67
CA ARG A 84 -11.98 1.96 7.40
C ARG A 84 -10.72 2.77 7.62
N LEU A 85 -9.66 2.36 6.93
CA LEU A 85 -8.36 3.02 6.97
C LEU A 85 -7.95 3.41 5.56
N GLN A 86 -7.64 4.68 5.36
CA GLN A 86 -6.94 5.13 4.16
C GLN A 86 -5.44 5.02 4.41
N ILE A 87 -4.73 4.49 3.42
CA ILE A 87 -3.27 4.46 3.36
C ILE A 87 -2.82 5.19 2.10
N ASP A 88 -1.90 6.12 2.27
CA ASP A 88 -1.18 6.80 1.20
C ASP A 88 0.31 6.64 1.45
N TRP A 89 1.07 6.21 0.47
CA TRP A 89 2.51 6.02 0.61
C TRP A 89 3.25 6.57 -0.60
N PHE A 90 4.47 7.03 -0.36
CA PHE A 90 5.39 7.43 -1.41
C PHE A 90 6.84 7.16 -0.99
N ALA A 91 7.71 6.92 -1.98
CA ALA A 91 9.13 6.71 -1.79
C ALA A 91 9.88 8.04 -1.83
N THR A 92 10.75 8.26 -0.86
CA THR A 92 11.74 9.35 -0.84
C THR A 92 13.11 8.87 -1.33
N GLU A 93 13.39 7.59 -1.17
CA GLU A 93 14.60 6.93 -1.65
C GLU A 93 14.22 5.67 -2.45
N LEU A 94 14.68 5.58 -3.69
CA LEU A 94 14.49 4.39 -4.51
C LEU A 94 15.50 3.30 -4.10
N GLY A 95 15.02 2.07 -3.95
CA GLY A 95 15.87 0.91 -3.69
C GLY A 95 16.50 0.35 -4.97
N SER A 96 17.34 -0.67 -4.82
CA SER A 96 17.99 -1.37 -5.94
C SER A 96 17.01 -2.08 -6.89
N LYS A 97 15.77 -2.34 -6.45
CA LYS A 97 14.68 -2.87 -7.28
C LYS A 97 13.70 -1.76 -7.62
N LEU A 98 13.55 -1.46 -8.91
CA LEU A 98 12.55 -0.51 -9.38
C LEU A 98 11.12 -1.05 -9.20
N GLY A 99 10.25 -0.21 -8.66
CA GLY A 99 8.84 -0.49 -8.41
C GLY A 99 8.03 0.80 -8.48
N LEU A 100 6.77 0.72 -8.06
CA LEU A 100 5.94 1.91 -7.93
C LEU A 100 6.50 2.84 -6.84
N ALA A 101 6.56 4.13 -7.15
CA ALA A 101 7.09 5.15 -6.24
C ALA A 101 6.03 5.70 -5.29
N SER A 102 4.75 5.49 -5.56
CA SER A 102 3.65 5.90 -4.69
C SER A 102 2.39 5.09 -4.95
N GLY A 103 1.45 5.15 -4.01
CA GLY A 103 0.14 4.53 -4.15
C GLY A 103 -0.80 4.93 -3.02
N ASN A 104 -2.09 4.74 -3.26
CA ASN A 104 -3.15 4.94 -2.27
C ASN A 104 -4.09 3.74 -2.23
N SER A 105 -4.70 3.50 -1.07
CA SER A 105 -5.74 2.46 -0.93
C SER A 105 -6.69 2.79 0.23
N LEU A 106 -7.96 2.42 0.08
CA LEU A 106 -8.95 2.47 1.16
C LEU A 106 -9.26 1.04 1.59
N LEU A 107 -8.88 0.71 2.81
CA LEU A 107 -8.95 -0.63 3.38
C LEU A 107 -10.12 -0.75 4.34
N THR A 108 -10.71 -1.94 4.36
CA THR A 108 -11.72 -2.31 5.36
C THR A 108 -11.10 -3.31 6.32
N ARG A 109 -11.29 -3.12 7.63
CA ARG A 109 -10.79 -4.02 8.66
C ARG A 109 -11.37 -5.40 8.43
N ARG A 110 -10.50 -6.39 8.23
CA ARG A 110 -10.92 -7.79 8.20
C ARG A 110 -11.39 -8.18 9.60
N ARG A 111 -12.64 -8.61 9.71
CA ARG A 111 -13.16 -9.26 10.92
C ARG A 111 -12.85 -10.75 10.80
N SER A 112 -12.28 -11.33 11.85
CA SER A 112 -12.25 -12.77 12.04
C SER A 112 -13.59 -13.15 12.67
N ASP A 113 -14.39 -13.95 11.97
CA ASP A 113 -15.58 -14.59 12.52
C ASP A 113 -15.19 -15.71 13.50
#